data_AF-A0A1W0W7T7-F1
#
_entry.id   AF-A0A1W0W7T7-F1
#
_cell.length_a   1.000
_cell.length_b   1.000
_cell.length_c   1.000
_cell.angle_alpha   90.00
_cell.angle_beta   90.00
_cell.angle_gamma   90.00
#
_symmetry.space_group_name_H-M   'P 1'
#
loop_
_entity.id
_entity.type
_entity.pdbx_description
1 polymer ?
#
loop_
_entity_poly.entity_id
_entity_poly.type
_entity_poly.pdbx_seq_one_letter_code
_entity_poly.pdbx_strand_id
1 'polypeptide(L)'
;MEPGVYPNLEAAVSAARPGDTILIAAGGSHVACNIQIKKPICIIGGGDLPDDTVLTCSRGFDNALEFLSTCKIANLTIRAELGCCLLHRSGKLTIQECLLQCEQNPLDYLSFPIISTAIEYNSFPSLKEQGHGVTVVRTRIEGGAKAVRTNGTLALQRVRAIYSRSSVFFWFEVGEK
;
A
#
# COMPACT_ATOMS: atom_id res chain seq x y z
N MET A 1 13.48 25.89 -5.77
CA MET A 1 13.04 24.48 -5.82
C MET A 1 14.12 23.73 -6.57
N GLU A 2 14.70 22.72 -5.93
CA GLU A 2 15.63 21.83 -6.62
C GLU A 2 14.83 20.96 -7.62
N PRO A 3 15.31 20.78 -8.86
CA PRO A 3 14.65 19.91 -9.82
C PRO A 3 14.49 18.49 -9.25
N GLY A 4 13.28 17.93 -9.33
CA GLY A 4 12.99 16.58 -8.82
C GLY A 4 12.65 16.52 -7.33
N VAL A 5 12.63 17.66 -6.61
CA VAL A 5 12.16 17.73 -5.23
C VAL A 5 10.75 18.30 -5.19
N TYR A 6 9.83 17.54 -4.60
CA TYR A 6 8.41 17.89 -4.51
C TYR A 6 8.01 18.14 -3.05
N PRO A 7 7.06 19.06 -2.80
CA PRO A 7 6.66 19.42 -1.44
C PRO A 7 5.86 18.34 -0.72
N ASN A 8 5.24 17.41 -1.45
CA ASN A 8 4.47 16.31 -0.89
C ASN A 8 4.38 15.15 -1.90
N LEU A 9 3.94 13.99 -1.40
CA LEU A 9 3.81 12.78 -2.21
C LEU A 9 2.83 12.95 -3.38
N GLU A 10 1.73 13.67 -3.20
CA GLU A 10 0.74 13.90 -4.26
C GLU A 10 1.33 14.67 -5.45
N ALA A 11 2.13 15.72 -5.19
CA ALA A 11 2.83 16.48 -6.21
C ALA A 11 3.87 15.60 -6.95
N ALA A 12 4.61 14.76 -6.22
CA ALA A 12 5.56 13.83 -6.81
C ALA A 12 4.84 12.80 -7.71
N VAL A 13 3.74 12.21 -7.22
CA VAL A 13 2.90 11.29 -7.99
C VAL A 13 2.35 11.97 -9.23
N SER A 14 1.87 13.21 -9.12
CA SER A 14 1.35 13.96 -10.27
C SER A 14 2.42 14.17 -11.35
N ALA A 15 3.64 14.53 -10.95
CA ALA A 15 4.74 14.80 -11.88
C ALA A 15 5.43 13.55 -12.45
N ALA A 16 5.37 12.41 -11.75
CA ALA A 16 6.02 11.16 -12.15
C ALA A 16 5.53 10.67 -13.53
N ARG A 17 6.40 9.99 -14.28
CA ARG A 17 6.06 9.28 -15.50
C ARG A 17 5.92 7.77 -15.22
N PRO A 18 5.20 7.01 -16.07
CA PRO A 18 5.21 5.56 -15.98
C PRO A 18 6.63 5.00 -15.97
N GLY A 19 6.95 4.18 -14.97
CA GLY A 19 8.27 3.60 -14.73
C GLY A 19 9.12 4.35 -13.69
N ASP A 20 8.72 5.55 -13.28
CA ASP A 20 9.51 6.35 -12.34
C ASP A 20 9.51 5.76 -10.92
N THR A 21 10.55 6.15 -10.17
CA THR A 21 10.68 5.86 -8.75
C THR A 21 10.61 7.16 -7.95
N ILE A 22 9.69 7.21 -7.01
CA ILE A 22 9.56 8.29 -6.02
C ILE A 22 10.28 7.85 -4.75
N LEU A 23 11.32 8.58 -4.38
CA LEU A 23 12.01 8.44 -3.11
C LEU A 23 11.43 9.43 -2.10
N ILE A 24 10.89 8.92 -0.99
CA ILE A 24 10.38 9.75 0.10
C ILE A 24 11.51 9.98 1.10
N ALA A 25 11.82 11.24 1.41
CA ALA A 25 12.87 11.58 2.36
C ALA A 25 12.60 11.00 3.75
N ALA A 26 13.67 10.48 4.38
CA ALA A 26 13.66 9.96 5.74
C ALA A 26 13.51 11.07 6.79
N GLY A 27 13.20 10.68 8.03
CA GLY A 27 13.17 11.57 9.19
C GLY A 27 11.90 12.40 9.32
N GLY A 28 10.81 12.02 8.65
CA GLY A 28 9.57 12.79 8.65
C GLY A 28 8.31 11.92 8.64
N SER A 29 7.23 12.50 9.17
CA SER A 29 5.87 12.04 8.92
C SER A 29 5.26 12.86 7.80
N HIS A 30 4.84 12.19 6.73
CA HIS A 30 4.25 12.80 5.55
C HIS A 30 2.76 12.48 5.54
N VAL A 31 1.93 13.47 5.24
CA VAL A 31 0.48 13.24 5.12
C VAL A 31 0.21 12.53 3.80
N ALA A 32 -0.45 11.37 3.87
CA ALA A 32 -0.92 10.63 2.71
C ALA A 32 -2.39 10.33 2.89
N CYS A 33 -3.24 10.96 2.08
CA CYS A 33 -4.68 10.84 2.22
C CYS A 33 -5.34 10.83 0.86
N ASN A 34 -5.92 9.69 0.51
CA ASN A 34 -6.61 9.39 -0.73
C ASN A 34 -5.77 9.71 -1.99
N ILE A 35 -4.46 9.45 -1.94
CA ILE A 35 -3.58 9.70 -3.07
C ILE A 35 -3.77 8.58 -4.10
N GLN A 36 -4.17 8.95 -5.32
CA GLN A 36 -4.47 8.00 -6.39
C GLN A 36 -3.26 7.75 -7.30
N ILE A 37 -2.81 6.50 -7.36
CA ILE A 37 -1.71 6.05 -8.20
C ILE A 37 -2.25 5.40 -9.48
N LYS A 38 -2.36 6.22 -10.54
CA LYS A 38 -2.95 5.85 -11.84
C LYS A 38 -1.95 5.38 -12.89
N LYS A 39 -0.66 5.40 -12.56
CA LYS A 39 0.44 5.06 -13.47
C LYS A 39 1.44 4.17 -12.74
N PRO A 40 2.11 3.26 -13.47
CA PRO A 40 3.00 2.30 -12.84
C PRO A 40 4.25 3.00 -12.32
N ILE A 41 4.41 3.06 -11.00
CA ILE A 41 5.53 3.72 -10.33
C ILE A 41 6.00 2.90 -9.14
N CYS A 42 7.24 3.16 -8.70
CA CYS A 42 7.78 2.65 -7.45
C CYS A 42 7.80 3.76 -6.40
N ILE A 43 7.31 3.50 -5.19
CA ILE A 43 7.39 4.43 -4.05
C ILE A 43 8.28 3.77 -3.00
N ILE A 44 9.37 4.44 -2.61
CA ILE A 44 10.36 3.88 -1.70
C ILE A 44 10.63 4.90 -0.59
N GLY A 45 10.60 4.45 0.66
CA GLY A 45 11.09 5.28 1.77
C GLY A 45 12.62 5.30 1.80
N GLY A 46 13.19 6.49 1.99
CA GLY A 46 14.62 6.73 1.91
C GLY A 46 15.39 6.52 3.20
N GLY A 47 14.75 6.00 4.25
CA GLY A 47 15.41 5.68 5.52
C GLY A 47 16.08 4.31 5.53
N ASP A 48 16.86 4.02 6.56
CA ASP A 48 17.53 2.72 6.72
C ASP A 48 16.53 1.63 7.16
N LEU A 49 15.50 2.05 7.91
CA LEU A 49 14.38 1.24 8.35
C LEU A 49 13.05 1.82 7.82
N PRO A 50 12.00 0.99 7.67
CA PRO A 50 10.68 1.49 7.24
C PRO A 50 10.12 2.54 8.21
N ASP A 51 10.47 2.47 9.49
CA ASP A 51 10.01 3.40 10.53
C ASP A 51 10.59 4.81 10.38
N ASP A 52 11.67 4.97 9.61
CA ASP A 52 12.29 6.26 9.36
C ASP A 52 11.51 7.09 8.32
N THR A 53 10.58 6.47 7.60
CA THR A 53 9.74 7.14 6.60
C THR A 53 8.27 6.78 6.82
N VAL A 54 7.52 7.69 7.44
CA VAL A 54 6.14 7.43 7.85
C VAL A 54 5.16 8.20 6.98
N LEU A 55 4.18 7.50 6.39
CA LEU A 55 3.00 8.08 5.79
C LEU A 55 1.83 7.99 6.77
N THR A 56 1.19 9.11 7.09
CA THR A 56 0.06 9.15 8.03
C THR A 56 -1.23 9.58 7.34
N CYS A 57 -2.29 8.79 7.53
CA CYS A 57 -3.66 9.08 7.11
C CYS A 57 -4.58 9.18 8.33
N SER A 58 -4.84 10.41 8.79
CA SER A 58 -5.67 10.72 9.96
C SER A 58 -7.08 11.22 9.63
N ARG A 59 -7.45 11.31 8.34
CA ARG A 59 -8.75 11.86 7.92
C ARG A 59 -9.82 10.79 7.84
N GLY A 60 -10.29 10.31 9.00
CA GLY A 60 -11.48 9.44 9.09
C GLY A 60 -11.40 8.22 8.17
N PHE A 61 -12.41 8.03 7.31
CA PHE A 61 -12.53 6.88 6.41
C PHE A 61 -11.66 6.94 5.14
N ASP A 62 -10.85 7.99 4.96
CA ASP A 62 -9.97 8.08 3.81
C ASP A 62 -8.89 7.01 3.84
N ASN A 63 -8.62 6.41 2.68
CA ASN A 63 -7.52 5.45 2.52
C ASN A 63 -6.22 6.20 2.27
N ALA A 64 -5.08 5.71 2.73
CA ALA A 64 -3.82 6.44 2.54
C ALA A 64 -3.43 6.50 1.05
N LEU A 65 -3.35 5.33 0.39
CA LEU A 65 -3.00 5.20 -1.03
C LEU A 65 -4.00 4.33 -1.78
N GLU A 66 -4.45 4.79 -2.94
CA GLU A 66 -5.33 4.06 -3.86
C GLU A 66 -4.59 3.70 -5.15
N PHE A 67 -4.49 2.41 -5.47
CA PHE A 67 -3.76 1.91 -6.64
C PHE A 67 -4.72 1.51 -7.75
N LEU A 68 -4.60 2.20 -8.89
CA LEU A 68 -5.33 1.90 -10.12
C LEU A 68 -4.39 1.40 -11.22
N SER A 69 -3.17 1.02 -10.88
CA SER A 69 -2.15 0.52 -11.81
C SER A 69 -1.11 -0.34 -11.09
N THR A 70 -0.30 -1.09 -11.85
CA THR A 70 0.77 -1.93 -11.32
C THR A 70 1.85 -1.08 -10.64
N CYS A 71 2.02 -1.24 -9.33
CA CYS A 71 2.93 -0.41 -8.53
C CYS A 71 3.72 -1.24 -7.52
N LYS A 72 4.83 -0.67 -7.06
CA LYS A 72 5.61 -1.21 -5.95
C LYS A 72 5.71 -0.17 -4.85
N ILE A 73 5.52 -0.61 -3.61
CA ILE A 73 5.88 0.16 -2.42
C ILE A 73 6.95 -0.59 -1.63
N ALA A 74 7.94 0.13 -1.12
CA ALA A 74 8.99 -0.47 -0.33
C ALA A 74 9.52 0.42 0.80
N ASN A 75 10.00 -0.21 1.86
CA ASN A 75 10.80 0.42 2.91
C ASN A 75 10.16 1.69 3.52
N LEU A 76 8.87 1.62 3.85
CA LEU A 76 8.16 2.73 4.47
C LEU A 76 7.05 2.22 5.38
N THR A 77 6.68 3.06 6.33
CA THR A 77 5.56 2.83 7.25
C THR A 77 4.32 3.58 6.76
N ILE A 78 3.16 2.94 6.76
CA ILE A 78 1.87 3.58 6.50
C ILE A 78 0.98 3.40 7.72
N ARG A 79 0.47 4.51 8.24
CA ARG A 79 -0.47 4.57 9.36
C ARG A 79 -1.82 5.06 8.88
N ALA A 80 -2.88 4.35 9.24
CA ALA A 80 -4.25 4.75 8.98
C ALA A 80 -5.11 4.59 10.23
N GLU A 81 -5.99 5.55 10.49
CA GLU A 81 -6.89 5.50 11.66
C GLU A 81 -8.13 4.62 11.40
N LEU A 82 -9.11 5.11 10.62
CA LEU A 82 -10.33 4.37 10.29
C LEU A 82 -10.32 3.77 8.87
N GLY A 83 -9.57 4.38 7.94
CA GLY A 83 -9.39 3.88 6.57
C GLY A 83 -8.38 2.73 6.47
N CYS A 84 -8.12 2.26 5.24
CA CYS A 84 -7.03 1.32 4.99
C CYS A 84 -5.71 2.02 4.64
N CYS A 85 -4.59 1.33 4.88
CA CYS A 85 -3.29 1.80 4.40
C CYS A 85 -3.25 1.75 2.86
N LEU A 86 -3.78 0.68 2.27
CA LEU A 86 -3.63 0.39 0.85
C LEU A 86 -4.94 -0.11 0.25
N LEU A 87 -5.50 0.66 -0.68
CA LEU A 87 -6.64 0.26 -1.49
C LEU A 87 -6.16 -0.12 -2.90
N HIS A 88 -6.24 -1.40 -3.25
CA HIS A 88 -5.86 -1.92 -4.55
C HIS A 88 -7.10 -2.15 -5.44
N ARG A 89 -7.16 -1.49 -6.59
CA ARG A 89 -8.28 -1.56 -7.55
C ARG A 89 -7.91 -2.04 -8.94
N SER A 90 -6.63 -2.04 -9.32
CA SER A 90 -6.18 -2.60 -10.60
C SER A 90 -4.67 -2.83 -10.63
N GLY A 91 -4.23 -3.67 -11.57
CA GLY A 91 -2.83 -4.05 -11.77
C GLY A 91 -2.29 -5.03 -10.73
N LYS A 92 -0.96 -5.05 -10.60
CA LYS A 92 -0.24 -5.81 -9.56
C LYS A 92 0.39 -4.86 -8.54
N LEU A 93 0.05 -5.01 -7.27
CA LEU A 93 0.65 -4.24 -6.17
C LEU A 93 1.69 -5.09 -5.44
N THR A 94 2.95 -4.65 -5.43
CA THR A 94 4.01 -5.29 -4.63
C THR A 94 4.28 -4.46 -3.38
N ILE A 95 4.18 -5.07 -2.21
CA ILE A 95 4.44 -4.47 -0.90
C ILE A 95 5.64 -5.18 -0.31
N GLN A 96 6.75 -4.47 -0.12
CA GLN A 96 8.00 -5.06 0.32
C GLN A 96 8.60 -4.31 1.50
N GLU A 97 8.99 -5.00 2.57
CA GLU A 97 9.76 -4.37 3.66
C GLU A 97 9.06 -3.16 4.30
N CYS A 98 7.73 -3.13 4.26
CA CYS A 98 6.92 -2.08 4.86
C CYS A 98 6.45 -2.44 6.28
N LEU A 99 5.95 -1.43 6.98
CA LEU A 99 5.06 -1.60 8.13
C LEU A 99 3.71 -0.98 7.79
N LEU A 100 2.64 -1.77 7.83
CA LEU A 100 1.27 -1.30 7.68
C LEU A 100 0.60 -1.32 9.04
N GLN A 101 0.15 -0.18 9.51
CA GLN A 101 -0.38 -0.02 10.86
C GLN A 101 -1.76 0.64 10.80
N CYS A 102 -2.78 -0.10 11.22
CA CYS A 102 -4.06 0.50 11.59
C CYS A 102 -3.94 0.97 13.05
N GLU A 103 -4.16 2.25 13.29
CA GLU A 103 -4.12 2.82 14.64
C GLU A 103 -5.30 2.33 15.48
N GLN A 104 -5.15 2.37 16.81
CA GLN A 104 -6.20 1.92 17.70
C GLN A 104 -7.41 2.85 17.66
N ASN A 105 -8.56 2.28 17.37
CA ASN A 105 -9.85 2.94 17.30
C ASN A 105 -10.97 2.01 17.81
N PRO A 106 -12.03 2.53 18.46
CA PRO A 106 -13.19 1.71 18.83
C PRO A 106 -13.81 0.89 17.68
N LEU A 107 -13.56 1.29 16.43
CA LEU A 107 -14.02 0.64 15.21
C LEU A 107 -12.94 -0.21 14.51
N ASP A 108 -11.86 -0.61 15.20
CA ASP A 108 -10.77 -1.42 14.63
C ASP A 108 -11.22 -2.74 14.00
N TYR A 109 -12.35 -3.28 14.46
CA TYR A 109 -12.95 -4.48 13.87
C TYR A 109 -13.44 -4.27 12.42
N LEU A 110 -13.50 -3.02 11.94
CA LEU A 110 -13.84 -2.63 10.58
C LEU A 110 -12.61 -2.23 9.74
N SER A 111 -11.45 -2.03 10.37
CA SER A 111 -10.25 -1.60 9.68
C SER A 111 -9.47 -2.80 9.13
N PHE A 112 -8.98 -2.64 7.90
CA PHE A 112 -8.19 -3.64 7.19
C PHE A 112 -7.00 -2.90 6.58
N PRO A 113 -5.74 -3.24 6.91
CA PRO A 113 -4.58 -2.54 6.37
C PRO A 113 -4.53 -2.56 4.84
N ILE A 114 -4.88 -3.71 4.24
CA ILE A 114 -4.95 -3.90 2.80
C ILE A 114 -6.38 -4.24 2.39
N ILE A 115 -6.91 -3.53 1.40
CA ILE A 115 -8.19 -3.84 0.77
C ILE A 115 -7.96 -4.00 -0.73
N SER A 116 -8.40 -5.11 -1.31
CA SER A 116 -8.32 -5.36 -2.75
C SER A 116 -9.71 -5.54 -3.35
N THR A 117 -10.10 -4.66 -4.27
CA THR A 117 -11.39 -4.64 -4.97
C THR A 117 -11.28 -4.77 -6.50
N ALA A 118 -10.12 -5.22 -6.99
CA ALA A 118 -9.75 -5.12 -8.41
C ALA A 118 -10.68 -5.80 -9.42
N ILE A 119 -11.57 -6.69 -8.99
CA ILE A 119 -12.51 -7.39 -9.87
C ILE A 119 -13.74 -6.53 -10.21
N GLU A 120 -14.05 -5.51 -9.43
CA GLU A 120 -15.22 -4.65 -9.69
C GLU A 120 -15.00 -3.61 -10.80
N TYR A 121 -13.76 -3.44 -11.30
CA TYR A 121 -13.43 -2.40 -12.29
C TYR A 121 -13.32 -2.90 -13.74
N ASN A 122 -13.50 -4.21 -14.00
CA ASN A 122 -13.36 -4.80 -15.33
C ASN A 122 -14.60 -4.62 -16.23
N SER A 123 -15.03 -3.37 -16.39
CA SER A 123 -15.96 -2.97 -17.46
C SER A 123 -15.25 -2.64 -18.78
N PHE A 124 -13.92 -2.77 -18.87
CA PHE A 124 -13.14 -2.46 -20.07
C PHE A 124 -12.24 -3.63 -20.52
N PRO A 125 -12.45 -4.18 -21.73
CA PRO A 125 -11.63 -5.24 -22.27
C PRO A 125 -10.36 -4.66 -22.89
N SER A 126 -9.35 -4.33 -22.07
CA SER A 126 -8.03 -3.95 -22.58
C SER A 126 -6.95 -4.84 -21.99
N LEU A 127 -6.35 -5.64 -22.88
CA LEU A 127 -5.14 -6.47 -22.70
C LEU A 127 -5.31 -7.69 -21.77
N LYS A 128 -5.71 -8.80 -22.41
CA LYS A 128 -5.59 -10.19 -21.93
C LYS A 128 -4.13 -10.52 -21.57
N GLU A 129 -3.61 -10.12 -20.40
CA GLU A 129 -2.43 -10.78 -19.77
C GLU A 129 -1.99 -10.26 -18.38
N GLN A 130 -2.50 -9.12 -17.88
CA GLN A 130 -2.11 -8.64 -16.55
C GLN A 130 -3.19 -8.95 -15.50
N GLY A 131 -3.12 -10.16 -14.94
CA GLY A 131 -3.95 -10.53 -13.80
C GLY A 131 -3.78 -9.57 -12.62
N HIS A 132 -4.89 -9.29 -11.93
CA HIS A 132 -4.90 -8.45 -10.74
C HIS A 132 -4.33 -9.18 -9.53
N GLY A 133 -3.53 -8.51 -8.72
CA GLY A 133 -3.03 -9.14 -7.51
C GLY A 133 -2.23 -8.26 -6.58
N VAL A 134 -2.10 -8.72 -5.34
CA VAL A 134 -1.26 -8.10 -4.32
C VAL A 134 -0.21 -9.10 -3.87
N THR A 135 1.05 -8.71 -3.83
CA THR A 135 2.14 -9.53 -3.32
C THR A 135 2.75 -8.82 -2.12
N VAL A 136 2.78 -9.50 -0.97
CA VAL A 136 3.35 -9.01 0.27
C VAL A 136 4.63 -9.78 0.58
N VAL A 137 5.72 -9.07 0.86
CA VAL A 137 7.04 -9.63 1.07
C VAL A 137 7.71 -8.96 2.27
N ARG A 138 8.00 -9.75 3.32
CA ARG A 138 8.74 -9.28 4.50
C ARG A 138 8.10 -8.00 5.09
N THR A 139 6.78 -7.98 5.19
CA THR A 139 6.03 -6.81 5.66
C THR A 139 5.50 -7.06 7.06
N ARG A 140 5.62 -6.06 7.95
CA ARG A 140 4.94 -6.07 9.24
C ARG A 140 3.54 -5.51 9.06
N ILE A 141 2.55 -6.16 9.67
CA ILE A 141 1.16 -5.73 9.62
C ILE A 141 0.63 -5.73 11.05
N GLU A 142 0.19 -4.56 11.52
CA GLU A 142 -0.20 -4.32 12.90
C GLU A 142 -1.57 -3.62 12.94
N GLY A 143 -2.42 -4.04 13.88
CA GLY A 143 -3.79 -3.52 14.01
C GLY A 143 -4.76 -4.04 12.94
N GLY A 144 -6.01 -3.59 13.05
CA GLY A 144 -7.12 -4.00 12.20
C GLY A 144 -7.65 -5.41 12.47
N ALA A 145 -8.81 -5.72 11.91
CA ALA A 145 -9.49 -7.00 12.09
C ALA A 145 -8.79 -8.16 11.38
N LYS A 146 -8.27 -7.90 10.18
CA LYS A 146 -7.51 -8.85 9.35
C LYS A 146 -6.49 -8.09 8.52
N ALA A 147 -5.37 -8.73 8.20
CA ALA A 147 -4.31 -8.15 7.37
C ALA A 147 -4.77 -7.72 5.98
N VAL A 148 -5.68 -8.48 5.36
CA VAL A 148 -6.20 -8.18 4.03
C VAL A 148 -7.68 -8.52 3.89
N ARG A 149 -8.43 -7.64 3.23
CA ARG A 149 -9.79 -7.89 2.76
C ARG A 149 -9.78 -7.99 1.24
N THR A 150 -10.32 -9.07 0.71
CA THR A 150 -10.50 -9.26 -0.73
C THR A 150 -11.99 -9.19 -1.09
N ASN A 151 -12.28 -8.86 -2.35
CA ASN A 151 -13.63 -8.89 -2.92
C ASN A 151 -13.66 -9.75 -4.19
N GLY A 152 -14.82 -10.30 -4.54
CA GLY A 152 -15.01 -11.14 -5.72
C GLY A 152 -14.25 -12.47 -5.68
N THR A 153 -13.62 -12.85 -6.79
CA THR A 153 -12.84 -14.10 -6.93
C THR A 153 -11.42 -14.00 -6.39
N LEU A 154 -10.98 -12.84 -5.87
CA LEU A 154 -9.66 -12.70 -5.26
C LEU A 154 -9.58 -13.47 -3.94
N ALA A 155 -8.55 -14.30 -3.81
CA ALA A 155 -8.27 -15.07 -2.63
C ALA A 155 -6.84 -14.87 -2.13
N LEU A 156 -6.72 -14.91 -0.81
CA LEU A 156 -5.44 -14.99 -0.12
C LEU A 156 -4.82 -16.38 -0.34
N GLN A 157 -3.56 -16.41 -0.77
CA GLN A 157 -2.82 -17.63 -1.08
C GLN A 157 -1.34 -17.51 -0.70
N ARG A 158 -0.64 -18.65 -0.64
CA ARG A 158 0.82 -18.74 -0.37
C ARG A 158 1.28 -17.99 0.89
N VAL A 159 0.47 -18.08 1.95
CA VAL A 159 0.70 -17.38 3.21
C VAL A 159 1.86 -18.01 4.00
N ARG A 160 2.79 -17.18 4.43
CA ARG A 160 3.87 -17.51 5.37
C ARG A 160 4.03 -16.36 6.37
N ALA A 161 4.26 -16.72 7.63
CA ALA A 161 4.61 -15.77 8.67
C ALA A 161 5.91 -16.21 9.35
N ILE A 162 6.84 -15.27 9.55
CA ILE A 162 8.07 -15.52 10.29
C ILE A 162 8.04 -14.68 11.56
N TYR A 163 8.15 -15.36 12.69
CA TYR A 163 8.19 -14.75 14.01
C TYR A 163 9.64 -14.47 14.39
N SER A 164 9.96 -13.18 14.55
CA SER A 164 11.20 -12.74 15.17
C SER A 164 10.96 -12.46 16.67
N ARG A 165 12.01 -12.10 17.41
CA ARG A 165 11.90 -11.81 18.85
C ARG A 165 10.92 -10.67 19.18
N SER A 166 10.77 -9.68 18.28
CA SER A 166 10.02 -8.45 18.55
C SER A 166 8.95 -8.14 17.51
N SER A 167 8.86 -8.90 16.42
CA SER A 167 7.95 -8.60 15.31
C SER A 167 7.60 -9.84 14.49
N VAL A 168 6.44 -9.80 13.83
CA VAL A 168 6.00 -10.82 12.86
C VAL A 168 6.09 -10.24 11.45
N PHE A 169 6.74 -10.97 10.56
CA PHE A 169 6.85 -10.62 9.14
C PHE A 169 5.97 -11.53 8.31
N PHE A 170 5.24 -10.96 7.35
CA PHE A 170 4.31 -11.66 6.49
C PHE A 170 4.82 -11.75 5.05
N TRP A 171 4.55 -12.90 4.43
CA TRP A 171 4.61 -13.13 2.99
C TRP A 171 3.30 -13.75 2.55
N PHE A 172 2.65 -13.16 1.57
CA PHE A 172 1.46 -13.78 0.97
C PHE A 172 1.18 -13.15 -0.40
N GLU A 173 0.31 -13.81 -1.14
CA GLU A 173 -0.21 -13.33 -2.40
C GLU A 173 -1.73 -13.24 -2.34
N VAL A 174 -2.29 -12.29 -3.06
CA VAL A 174 -3.71 -12.17 -3.36
C VAL A 174 -3.82 -12.24 -4.87
N GLY A 175 -4.60 -13.18 -5.38
CA GLY A 175 -4.86 -13.34 -6.81
C GLY A 175 -6.18 -14.05 -7.03
N GLU A 176 -6.56 -14.22 -8.29
CA GLU A 176 -7.73 -15.02 -8.66
C GLU A 176 -7.52 -16.49 -8.24
N LYS A 177 -8.60 -17.13 -7.78
CA LYS A 177 -8.62 -18.56 -7.44
C LYS A 177 -8.45 -19.46 -8.65
#